data_AF-Q6ALK0-F1
#
_entry.id   AF-Q6ALK0-F1
#
_cell.length_a   1.000
_cell.length_b   1.000
_cell.length_c   1.000
_cell.angle_alpha   90.00
_cell.angle_beta   90.00
_cell.angle_gamma   90.00
#
_symmetry.space_group_name_H-M   'P 1'
#
loop_
_entity.id
_entity.type
_entity.pdbx_description
1 polymer ?
#
loop_
_entity_poly.entity_id
_entity_poly.type
_entity_poly.pdbx_seq_one_letter_code
_entity_poly.pdbx_strand_id
1 'polypeptide(L)'
;MTQLTCPACGSHNITQQKEIKKIFTDHLDKETHIETLYEECQECGMDGEFSIDNDEIINNALADTRSETISKILTELSNHHSLAGIERSLDLPQRTLSKWKNGTKPTRSGTTLVKLIAIFPWLIKIAQSKYNPEKMAAIFGHACVDYHLNMSNDKPPFNSLNFIGVQQNNINISFTVNIHNDSTTPKESKRINQTQSELTVKSSLS
;
A
#
# COMPACT_ATOMS: atom_id res chain seq x y z
N MET A 1 19.29 -35.50 13.54
CA MET A 1 17.84 -35.78 13.58
C MET A 1 17.39 -35.51 15.00
N THR A 2 16.74 -34.38 15.23
CA THR A 2 16.09 -34.08 16.51
C THR A 2 14.91 -35.03 16.64
N GLN A 3 14.91 -35.89 17.66
CA GLN A 3 13.76 -36.76 17.93
C GLN A 3 12.62 -35.91 18.48
N LEU A 4 11.49 -35.90 17.76
CA LEU A 4 10.26 -35.29 18.24
C LEU A 4 9.80 -36.00 19.50
N THR A 5 9.43 -35.21 20.51
CA THR A 5 9.00 -35.72 21.82
C THR A 5 7.66 -35.08 22.17
N CYS A 6 6.69 -35.91 22.55
CA CYS A 6 5.37 -35.43 22.90
C CYS A 6 5.44 -34.60 24.20
N PRO A 7 4.96 -33.35 24.21
CA PRO A 7 5.03 -32.48 25.38
C PRO A 7 4.12 -32.94 26.53
N ALA A 8 3.07 -33.74 26.28
CA ALA A 8 2.21 -34.29 27.33
C ALA A 8 2.78 -35.52 28.03
N CYS A 9 3.32 -36.48 27.27
CA CYS A 9 3.66 -37.80 27.82
C CYS A 9 5.13 -38.20 27.66
N GLY A 10 5.95 -37.41 26.95
CA GLY A 10 7.35 -37.74 26.69
C GLY A 10 7.57 -38.88 25.68
N SER A 11 6.51 -39.41 25.06
CA SER A 11 6.64 -40.43 24.03
C SER A 11 7.28 -39.88 22.76
N HIS A 12 7.99 -40.76 22.06
CA HIS A 12 8.62 -40.49 20.76
C HIS A 12 7.80 -41.10 19.61
N ASN A 13 6.69 -41.77 19.94
CA ASN A 13 5.79 -42.40 18.98
C ASN A 13 4.82 -41.33 18.42
N ILE A 14 5.32 -40.54 17.47
CA ILE A 14 4.61 -39.42 16.85
C ILE A 14 4.44 -39.70 15.36
N THR A 15 3.21 -39.56 14.88
CA THR A 15 2.88 -39.60 13.46
C THR A 15 2.85 -38.19 12.91
N GLN A 16 3.46 -37.96 11.76
CA GLN A 16 3.37 -36.71 11.02
C GLN A 16 2.44 -36.87 9.82
N GLN A 17 1.51 -35.93 9.64
CA GLN A 17 0.63 -35.83 8.48
C GLN A 17 0.77 -34.46 7.85
N LYS A 18 0.39 -34.34 6.58
CA LYS A 18 0.33 -33.04 5.90
C LYS A 18 -1.05 -32.44 6.04
N GLU A 19 -1.11 -31.16 6.38
CA GLU A 19 -2.32 -30.36 6.42
C GLU A 19 -2.18 -29.18 5.46
N ILE A 20 -3.23 -28.85 4.70
CA ILE A 20 -3.25 -27.67 3.85
C ILE A 20 -3.87 -26.52 4.65
N LYS A 21 -3.05 -25.56 5.06
CA LYS A 21 -3.53 -24.31 5.67
C LYS A 21 -3.74 -23.23 4.61
N LYS A 22 -4.86 -22.52 4.74
CA LYS A 22 -5.19 -21.34 3.94
C LYS A 22 -4.67 -20.11 4.67
N ILE A 23 -3.74 -19.39 4.07
CA ILE A 23 -3.24 -18.14 4.63
C ILE A 23 -3.63 -17.00 3.70
N PHE A 24 -4.36 -16.04 4.26
CA PHE A 24 -4.61 -14.77 3.60
C PHE A 24 -3.34 -13.94 3.70
N THR A 25 -2.79 -13.59 2.55
CA THR A 25 -1.70 -12.61 2.52
C THR A 25 -2.32 -11.23 2.44
N ASP A 26 -1.71 -10.23 3.11
CA ASP A 26 -2.19 -8.84 3.20
C ASP A 26 -2.19 -8.08 1.85
N HIS A 27 -2.34 -8.78 0.73
CA HIS A 27 -2.16 -8.27 -0.60
C HIS A 27 -3.17 -8.84 -1.59
N LEU A 28 -3.99 -7.94 -2.15
CA LEU A 28 -4.85 -8.20 -3.32
C LEU A 28 -5.80 -9.38 -3.14
N ASP A 29 -6.24 -9.64 -1.90
CA ASP A 29 -7.11 -10.77 -1.54
C ASP A 29 -6.59 -12.13 -2.05
N LYS A 30 -5.27 -12.27 -2.23
CA LYS A 30 -4.68 -13.49 -2.77
C LYS A 30 -4.54 -14.52 -1.65
N GLU A 31 -5.41 -15.52 -1.72
CA GLU A 31 -5.33 -16.73 -0.89
C GLU A 31 -4.11 -17.55 -1.30
N THR A 32 -3.22 -17.81 -0.35
CA THR A 32 -2.08 -18.72 -0.56
C THR A 32 -2.33 -19.99 0.25
N HIS A 33 -2.22 -21.14 -0.41
CA HIS A 33 -2.36 -22.45 0.21
C HIS A 33 -0.96 -22.96 0.53
N ILE A 34 -0.74 -23.35 1.78
CA ILE A 34 0.56 -23.80 2.28
C ILE A 34 0.38 -25.16 2.93
N GLU A 35 1.21 -26.12 2.55
CA GLU A 35 1.27 -27.44 3.21
C GLU A 35 2.09 -27.31 4.49
N THR A 36 1.46 -27.51 5.64
CA THR A 36 2.09 -27.60 6.96
C THR A 36 2.08 -29.03 7.47
N LEU A 37 2.88 -29.31 8.48
CA LEU A 37 2.94 -30.59 9.17
C LEU A 37 2.01 -30.59 10.38
N TYR A 38 1.21 -31.63 10.52
CA TYR A 38 0.37 -31.90 11.69
C TYR A 38 0.92 -33.12 12.40
N GLU A 39 1.05 -33.07 13.72
CA GLU A 39 1.73 -34.10 14.49
C GLU A 39 0.81 -34.65 15.59
N GLU A 40 0.75 -35.96 15.71
CA GLU A 40 -0.12 -36.65 16.66
C GLU A 40 0.64 -37.75 17.40
N CYS A 41 0.61 -37.70 18.74
CA CYS A 41 1.21 -38.71 19.59
C CYS A 41 0.31 -39.94 19.68
N GLN A 42 0.82 -41.08 19.23
CA GLN A 42 0.07 -42.35 19.19
C GLN A 42 -0.09 -43.01 20.58
N GLU A 43 0.62 -42.54 21.61
CA GLU A 43 0.49 -43.07 22.98
C GLU A 43 -0.60 -42.37 23.79
N CYS A 44 -0.65 -41.03 23.74
CA CYS A 44 -1.56 -40.23 24.58
C CYS A 44 -2.66 -39.51 23.80
N GLY A 45 -2.63 -39.57 22.46
CA GLY A 45 -3.59 -38.92 21.59
C GLY A 45 -3.46 -37.39 21.52
N MET A 46 -2.43 -36.81 22.13
CA MET A 46 -2.17 -35.37 22.00
C MET A 46 -1.77 -35.04 20.56
N ASP A 47 -2.40 -34.02 20.02
CA ASP A 47 -2.16 -33.42 18.72
C ASP A 47 -1.61 -32.00 18.84
N GLY A 48 -0.86 -31.56 17.83
CA GLY A 48 -0.36 -30.19 17.73
C GLY A 48 0.82 -30.01 16.80
N GLU A 49 1.48 -28.86 16.92
CA GLU A 49 2.78 -28.59 16.30
C GLU A 49 3.87 -28.82 17.35
N PHE A 50 4.58 -29.95 17.27
CA PHE A 50 5.72 -30.26 18.14
C PHE A 50 7.07 -29.90 17.48
N SER A 51 7.09 -29.71 16.15
CA SER A 51 8.24 -29.21 15.37
C SER A 51 8.17 -27.70 15.10
N ILE A 52 9.35 -27.08 14.90
CA ILE A 52 9.49 -25.66 14.48
C ILE A 52 9.33 -25.52 12.95
N ASP A 53 9.24 -26.64 12.23
CA ASP A 53 9.30 -26.69 10.77
C ASP A 53 8.19 -25.87 10.11
N ASN A 54 7.01 -25.78 10.74
CA ASN A 54 5.88 -25.00 10.21
C ASN A 54 6.14 -23.51 10.20
N ASP A 55 6.83 -22.96 11.22
CA ASP A 55 7.17 -21.53 11.25
C ASP A 55 8.06 -21.16 10.06
N GLU A 56 9.04 -22.00 9.74
CA GLU A 56 9.92 -21.77 8.60
C GLU A 56 9.16 -21.89 7.28
N ILE A 57 8.33 -22.92 7.12
CA ILE A 57 7.50 -23.14 5.93
C ILE A 57 6.58 -21.92 5.69
N ILE A 58 5.86 -21.48 6.73
CA ILE A 58 4.93 -20.35 6.65
C ILE A 58 5.69 -19.06 6.32
N ASN A 59 6.79 -18.77 7.02
CA ASN A 59 7.55 -17.54 6.80
C ASN A 59 8.17 -17.49 5.39
N ASN A 60 8.65 -18.62 4.88
CA ASN A 60 9.18 -18.72 3.52
C ASN A 60 8.08 -18.48 2.49
N ALA A 61 6.94 -19.15 2.63
CA ALA A 61 5.79 -18.94 1.74
C ALA A 61 5.33 -17.48 1.73
N LEU A 62 5.19 -16.86 2.91
CA LEU A 62 4.85 -15.44 3.02
C LEU A 62 5.91 -14.52 2.39
N ALA A 63 7.19 -14.88 2.46
CA ALA A 63 8.25 -14.11 1.82
C ALA A 63 8.23 -14.24 0.29
N ASP A 64 7.92 -15.42 -0.23
CA ASP A 64 7.78 -15.68 -1.66
C ASP A 64 6.58 -14.93 -2.24
N THR A 65 5.40 -15.03 -1.60
CA THR A 65 4.21 -14.30 -2.03
C THR A 65 4.42 -12.77 -2.01
N ARG A 66 5.17 -12.25 -1.03
CA ARG A 66 5.56 -10.83 -1.01
C ARG A 66 6.47 -10.48 -2.19
N SER A 67 7.49 -11.31 -2.46
CA SER A 67 8.43 -11.08 -3.56
C SER A 67 7.70 -11.04 -4.91
N GLU A 68 6.81 -12.00 -5.16
CA GLU A 68 5.99 -12.05 -6.38
C GLU A 68 5.11 -10.81 -6.53
N THR A 69 4.43 -10.42 -5.46
CA THR A 69 3.53 -9.26 -5.48
C THR A 69 4.29 -7.96 -5.78
N ILE A 70 5.41 -7.75 -5.09
CA ILE A 70 6.26 -6.57 -5.32
C ILE A 70 6.86 -6.57 -6.72
N SER A 71 7.25 -7.74 -7.25
CA SER A 71 7.72 -7.87 -8.62
C SER A 71 6.70 -7.39 -9.64
N LYS A 72 5.42 -7.79 -9.48
CA LYS A 72 4.31 -7.34 -10.33
C LYS A 72 4.09 -5.84 -10.25
N ILE A 73 3.96 -5.30 -9.03
CA ILE A 73 3.76 -3.85 -8.81
C ILE A 73 4.90 -3.04 -9.44
N LEU A 74 6.15 -3.45 -9.24
CA LEU A 74 7.31 -2.74 -9.80
C LEU A 74 7.41 -2.88 -11.32
N THR A 75 6.90 -3.97 -11.89
CA THR A 75 6.79 -4.14 -13.33
C THR A 75 5.81 -3.13 -13.92
N GLU A 76 4.62 -3.01 -13.34
CA GLU A 76 3.61 -2.01 -13.75
C GLU A 76 4.13 -0.58 -13.56
N LEU A 77 4.72 -0.28 -12.39
CA LEU A 77 5.28 1.03 -12.09
C LEU A 77 6.40 1.42 -13.09
N SER A 78 7.18 0.43 -13.53
CA SER A 78 8.26 0.65 -14.49
C SER A 78 7.79 1.03 -15.91
N ASN A 79 6.51 0.86 -16.22
CA ASN A 79 5.92 1.30 -17.49
C ASN A 79 5.75 2.83 -17.55
N HIS A 80 5.61 3.48 -16.39
CA HIS A 80 5.32 4.91 -16.28
C HIS A 80 6.47 5.71 -15.63
N HIS A 81 7.35 5.03 -14.90
CA HIS A 81 8.42 5.66 -14.14
C HIS A 81 9.74 4.91 -14.25
N SER A 82 10.86 5.65 -14.27
CA SER A 82 12.18 5.06 -14.14
C SER A 82 12.42 4.58 -12.71
N LEU A 83 12.67 3.28 -12.51
CA LEU A 83 13.01 2.72 -11.18
C LEU A 83 14.24 3.40 -10.57
N ALA A 84 15.28 3.69 -11.37
CA ALA A 84 16.45 4.43 -10.91
C ALA A 84 16.12 5.89 -10.54
N GLY A 85 15.10 6.48 -11.19
CA GLY A 85 14.57 7.79 -10.82
C GLY A 85 13.85 7.76 -9.47
N ILE A 86 13.03 6.74 -9.24
CA ILE A 86 12.34 6.53 -7.97
C ILE A 86 13.35 6.27 -6.85
N GLU A 87 14.32 5.39 -7.07
CA GLU A 87 15.40 5.09 -6.10
C GLU A 87 16.12 6.37 -5.66
N ARG A 88 16.54 7.21 -6.62
CA ARG A 88 17.18 8.51 -6.31
C ARG A 88 16.26 9.48 -5.58
N SER A 89 14.97 9.48 -5.90
CA SER A 89 14.02 10.42 -5.29
C SER A 89 13.73 10.05 -3.84
N LEU A 90 13.68 8.76 -3.54
CA LEU A 90 13.40 8.20 -2.21
C LEU A 90 14.66 7.90 -1.40
N ASP A 91 15.84 8.29 -1.88
CA ASP A 91 17.14 8.01 -1.26
C ASP A 91 17.37 6.52 -0.98
N LEU A 92 16.91 5.65 -1.88
CA LEU A 92 17.15 4.22 -1.81
C LEU A 92 18.51 3.86 -2.42
N PRO A 93 19.18 2.81 -1.91
CA PRO A 93 20.39 2.29 -2.55
C PRO A 93 20.12 1.93 -4.00
N GLN A 94 21.12 2.15 -4.87
CA GLN A 94 20.98 1.86 -6.29
C GLN A 94 20.62 0.40 -6.55
N ARG A 95 19.75 0.18 -7.54
CA ARG A 95 19.25 -1.13 -7.99
C ARG A 95 18.39 -1.86 -6.96
N THR A 96 17.99 -1.25 -5.85
CA THR A 96 17.10 -1.87 -4.85
C THR A 96 15.77 -2.30 -5.47
N LEU A 97 15.06 -1.38 -6.13
CA LEU A 97 13.79 -1.68 -6.78
C LEU A 97 13.99 -2.63 -7.96
N SER A 98 15.09 -2.47 -8.70
CA SER A 98 15.41 -3.39 -9.80
C SER A 98 15.63 -4.83 -9.31
N LYS A 99 16.29 -5.03 -8.16
CA LYS A 99 16.49 -6.34 -7.54
C LYS A 99 15.16 -6.94 -7.07
N TRP A 100 14.32 -6.13 -6.41
CA TRP A 100 13.00 -6.58 -5.98
C TRP A 100 12.08 -6.93 -7.15
N LYS A 101 12.13 -6.15 -8.24
CA LYS A 101 11.43 -6.49 -9.48
C LYS A 101 11.85 -7.87 -10.01
N ASN A 102 13.13 -8.20 -9.89
CA ASN A 102 13.71 -9.44 -10.40
C ASN A 102 13.73 -10.58 -9.37
N GLY A 103 12.89 -10.54 -8.33
CA GLY A 103 12.66 -11.67 -7.41
C GLY A 103 13.51 -11.69 -6.14
N THR A 104 14.35 -10.67 -5.90
CA THR A 104 15.01 -10.54 -4.59
C THR A 104 13.96 -10.21 -3.52
N LYS A 105 13.90 -11.00 -2.44
CA LYS A 105 12.92 -10.83 -1.37
C LYS A 105 13.06 -9.46 -0.68
N PRO A 106 12.03 -8.58 -0.74
CA PRO A 106 12.06 -7.32 -0.03
C PRO A 106 11.83 -7.50 1.48
N THR A 107 12.33 -6.54 2.27
CA THR A 107 11.97 -6.43 3.69
C THR A 107 10.50 -6.05 3.84
N ARG A 108 9.91 -6.27 5.03
CA ARG A 108 8.52 -5.84 5.30
C ARG A 108 8.32 -4.34 5.06
N SER A 109 9.26 -3.50 5.50
CA SER A 109 9.22 -2.05 5.25
C SER A 109 9.33 -1.71 3.76
N GLY A 110 10.21 -2.40 3.03
CA GLY A 110 10.34 -2.24 1.57
C GLY A 110 9.06 -2.63 0.83
N THR A 111 8.42 -3.73 1.23
CA THR A 111 7.11 -4.14 0.73
C THR A 111 6.11 -3.01 0.95
N THR A 112 5.93 -2.53 2.19
CA THR A 112 4.99 -1.45 2.53
C THR A 112 5.24 -0.18 1.73
N LEU A 113 6.50 0.24 1.58
CA LEU A 113 6.87 1.40 0.79
C LEU A 113 6.39 1.27 -0.66
N VAL A 114 6.65 0.12 -1.30
CA VAL A 114 6.22 -0.12 -2.68
C VAL A 114 4.69 -0.15 -2.77
N LYS A 115 3.98 -0.72 -1.78
CA LYS A 115 2.50 -0.66 -1.75
C LYS A 115 2.01 0.78 -1.71
N LEU A 116 2.60 1.61 -0.84
CA LEU A 116 2.20 3.00 -0.68
C LEU A 116 2.42 3.79 -1.96
N ILE A 117 3.54 3.57 -2.65
CA ILE A 117 3.83 4.23 -3.93
C ILE A 117 2.85 3.77 -5.02
N ALA A 118 2.45 2.50 -5.02
CA ALA A 118 1.47 2.00 -5.98
C ALA A 118 0.08 2.62 -5.78
N ILE A 119 -0.36 2.76 -4.53
CA ILE A 119 -1.65 3.37 -4.19
C ILE A 119 -1.61 4.90 -4.34
N PHE A 120 -0.48 5.52 -4.01
CA PHE A 120 -0.27 6.96 -4.04
C PHE A 120 0.95 7.36 -4.88
N PRO A 121 0.89 7.26 -6.23
CA PRO A 121 2.04 7.55 -7.10
C PRO A 121 2.57 8.99 -6.97
N TRP A 122 1.72 9.92 -6.54
CA TRP A 122 2.10 11.32 -6.28
C TRP A 122 3.16 11.48 -5.18
N LEU A 123 3.32 10.48 -4.29
CA LEU A 123 4.40 10.46 -3.30
C LEU A 123 5.79 10.52 -3.96
N ILE A 124 5.94 9.99 -5.18
CA ILE A 124 7.20 10.09 -5.94
C ILE A 124 7.52 11.57 -6.24
N LYS A 125 6.53 12.38 -6.60
CA LYS A 125 6.71 13.82 -6.89
C LYS A 125 7.13 14.59 -5.63
N ILE A 126 6.59 14.22 -4.47
CA ILE A 126 7.00 14.80 -3.19
C ILE A 126 8.46 14.46 -2.90
N ALA A 127 8.84 13.21 -3.09
CA ALA A 127 10.21 12.76 -2.90
C ALA A 127 11.18 13.52 -3.84
N GLN A 128 10.81 13.70 -5.12
CA GLN A 128 11.57 14.52 -6.08
C GLN A 128 11.72 15.98 -5.63
N SER A 129 10.72 16.53 -4.93
CA SER A 129 10.77 17.88 -4.35
C SER A 129 11.60 17.98 -3.06
N LYS A 130 12.27 16.88 -2.66
CA LYS A 130 12.99 16.74 -1.39
C LYS A 130 12.12 17.08 -0.17
N TYR A 131 10.86 16.65 -0.22
CA TYR A 131 9.89 16.84 0.86
C TYR A 131 9.68 18.31 1.25
N ASN A 132 9.82 19.24 0.30
CA ASN A 132 9.57 20.66 0.55
C ASN A 132 8.07 20.89 0.91
N PRO A 133 7.75 21.45 2.10
CA PRO A 133 6.36 21.59 2.56
C PRO A 133 5.47 22.43 1.63
N GLU A 134 6.00 23.51 1.05
CA GLU A 134 5.24 24.41 0.17
C GLU A 134 4.84 23.69 -1.13
N LYS A 135 5.79 22.93 -1.71
CA LYS A 135 5.53 22.13 -2.91
C LYS A 135 4.64 20.93 -2.62
N MET A 136 4.76 20.34 -1.43
CA MET A 136 3.95 19.20 -1.00
C MET A 136 2.46 19.56 -1.00
N ALA A 137 2.08 20.71 -0.43
CA ALA A 137 0.69 21.14 -0.38
C ALA A 137 0.06 21.26 -1.78
N ALA A 138 0.81 21.83 -2.73
CA ALA A 138 0.39 21.92 -4.12
C ALA A 138 0.25 20.53 -4.77
N ILE A 139 1.26 19.65 -4.62
CA ILE A 139 1.23 18.29 -5.17
C ILE A 139 0.04 17.49 -4.61
N PHE A 140 -0.19 17.58 -3.30
CA PHE A 140 -1.31 16.92 -2.63
C PHE A 140 -2.65 17.45 -3.13
N GLY A 141 -2.82 18.78 -3.21
CA GLY A 141 -4.03 19.39 -3.76
C GLY A 141 -4.33 18.89 -5.17
N HIS A 142 -3.32 18.90 -6.05
CA HIS A 142 -3.44 18.34 -7.40
C HIS A 142 -3.82 16.86 -7.39
N ALA A 143 -3.17 16.03 -6.57
CA ALA A 143 -3.48 14.61 -6.48
C ALA A 143 -4.92 14.35 -6.00
N CYS A 144 -5.43 15.12 -5.05
CA CYS A 144 -6.80 15.01 -4.56
C CYS A 144 -7.82 15.35 -5.64
N VAL A 145 -7.58 16.42 -6.40
CA VAL A 145 -8.46 16.80 -7.51
C VAL A 145 -8.39 15.77 -8.62
N ASP A 146 -7.20 15.32 -9.01
CA ASP A 146 -7.03 14.26 -10.00
C ASP A 146 -7.77 12.98 -9.57
N TYR A 147 -7.68 12.59 -8.30
CA TYR A 147 -8.39 11.42 -7.78
C TYR A 147 -9.92 11.60 -7.86
N HIS A 148 -10.44 12.76 -7.45
CA HIS A 148 -11.87 13.03 -7.46
C HIS A 148 -12.44 13.16 -8.89
N LEU A 149 -11.70 13.79 -9.80
CA LEU A 149 -12.08 13.93 -11.21
C LEU A 149 -11.99 12.60 -11.97
N ASN A 150 -11.04 11.73 -11.64
CA ASN A 150 -10.91 10.43 -12.30
C ASN A 150 -11.80 9.34 -11.71
N MET A 151 -12.36 9.50 -10.50
CA MET A 151 -13.42 8.63 -9.98
C MET A 151 -14.77 8.82 -10.70
N SER A 152 -14.96 9.94 -11.41
CA SER A 152 -16.25 10.29 -12.01
C SER A 152 -16.40 9.90 -13.48
N ASN A 153 -15.39 9.33 -14.13
CA ASN A 153 -15.56 8.80 -15.48
C ASN A 153 -14.65 7.59 -15.73
N ASP A 154 -15.24 6.51 -16.25
CA ASP A 154 -14.66 5.79 -17.39
C ASP A 154 -14.24 6.83 -18.43
N LYS A 155 -12.96 7.25 -18.35
CA LYS A 155 -12.27 8.35 -19.06
C LYS A 155 -12.93 9.72 -18.96
N PRO A 156 -12.18 10.76 -18.55
CA PRO A 156 -12.51 12.05 -19.11
C PRO A 156 -11.31 12.86 -19.60
N PRO A 157 -11.58 13.76 -20.55
CA PRO A 157 -10.60 14.61 -21.18
C PRO A 157 -10.29 15.78 -20.25
N PHE A 158 -9.17 16.45 -20.48
CA PHE A 158 -9.12 17.89 -20.73
C PHE A 158 -7.68 18.35 -20.51
N ASN A 159 -7.11 18.85 -21.61
CA ASN A 159 -5.94 19.70 -21.58
C ASN A 159 -6.29 20.97 -20.79
N SER A 160 -5.40 21.36 -19.88
CA SER A 160 -5.40 22.57 -19.04
C SER A 160 -6.12 22.47 -17.69
N LEU A 161 -5.33 22.29 -16.63
CA LEU A 161 -5.68 22.68 -15.26
C LEU A 161 -4.47 23.36 -14.61
N ASN A 162 -4.64 24.64 -14.28
CA ASN A 162 -3.69 25.47 -13.53
C ASN A 162 -4.21 25.66 -12.10
N PHE A 163 -3.36 25.31 -11.12
CA PHE A 163 -3.35 25.62 -9.67
C PHE A 163 -4.63 25.48 -8.82
N ILE A 164 -4.53 24.64 -7.79
CA ILE A 164 -5.44 24.60 -6.63
C ILE A 164 -4.80 25.39 -5.49
N GLY A 165 -5.40 26.52 -5.11
CA GLY A 165 -4.99 27.30 -3.94
C GLY A 165 -5.86 26.97 -2.73
N VAL A 166 -5.22 26.77 -1.57
CA VAL A 166 -5.90 26.72 -0.26
C VAL A 166 -5.84 28.13 0.33
N GLN A 167 -6.99 28.77 0.55
CA GLN A 167 -7.05 30.02 1.31
C GLN A 167 -7.56 29.72 2.73
N GLN A 168 -6.67 29.84 3.71
CA GLN A 168 -7.00 29.71 5.12
C GLN A 168 -7.34 31.11 5.68
N ASN A 169 -8.58 31.30 6.11
CA ASN A 169 -8.92 32.36 7.05
C ASN A 169 -9.37 31.71 8.37
N ASN A 170 -9.18 32.40 9.50
CA ASN A 170 -9.29 31.90 10.88
C ASN A 170 -10.62 31.24 11.31
N ILE A 171 -11.59 31.06 10.40
CA ILE A 171 -12.94 30.55 10.72
C ILE A 171 -13.46 29.54 9.68
N ASN A 172 -12.95 29.49 8.44
CA ASN A 172 -13.45 28.58 7.40
C ASN A 172 -12.32 28.11 6.46
N ILE A 173 -12.34 26.82 6.09
CA ILE A 173 -11.57 26.27 4.98
C ILE A 173 -12.49 26.30 3.76
N SER A 174 -12.25 27.21 2.82
CA SER A 174 -12.99 27.28 1.55
C SER A 174 -12.15 26.75 0.40
N PHE A 175 -12.60 25.67 -0.23
CA PHE A 175 -12.02 25.18 -1.49
C PHE A 175 -12.59 26.00 -2.65
N THR A 176 -11.75 26.77 -3.34
CA THR A 176 -12.18 27.52 -4.52
C THR A 176 -11.57 26.88 -5.76
N VAL A 177 -12.41 26.31 -6.62
CA VAL A 177 -12.01 25.81 -7.93
C VAL A 177 -12.32 26.91 -8.95
N ASN A 178 -11.30 27.55 -9.51
CA ASN A 178 -11.47 28.48 -10.62
C ASN A 178 -11.26 27.74 -11.94
N ILE A 179 -12.34 27.63 -12.73
CA ILE A 179 -12.31 27.01 -14.05
C ILE A 179 -12.20 28.14 -15.08
N HIS A 180 -11.10 28.17 -15.85
CA HIS A 180 -10.98 29.03 -17.02
C HIS A 180 -11.13 28.18 -18.28
N ASN A 181 -12.21 28.43 -19.03
CA ASN A 181 -12.39 27.87 -20.35
C ASN A 181 -11.59 28.72 -21.34
N ASP A 182 -10.65 28.10 -22.06
CA ASP A 182 -10.08 28.68 -23.27
C ASP A 182 -11.13 28.64 -24.39
N SER A 183 -12.08 29.57 -24.31
CA SER A 183 -12.78 30.07 -25.49
C SER A 183 -13.02 31.56 -25.30
N THR A 184 -12.50 32.32 -26.26
CA THR A 184 -12.59 33.77 -26.40
C THR A 184 -13.98 34.32 -26.06
N THR A 185 -14.14 34.99 -24.91
CA THR A 185 -15.06 36.15 -24.62
C THR A 185 -15.05 36.51 -23.11
N PRO A 186 -15.44 37.74 -22.69
CA PRO A 186 -14.86 38.41 -21.53
C PRO A 186 -15.40 37.99 -20.15
N LYS A 187 -14.55 38.25 -19.16
CA LYS A 187 -14.67 38.05 -17.70
C LYS A 187 -16.07 38.29 -17.11
N GLU A 188 -16.67 37.23 -16.61
CA GLU A 188 -17.63 37.30 -15.49
C GLU A 188 -17.22 36.31 -14.40
N SER A 189 -16.81 36.85 -13.24
CA SER A 189 -16.56 36.05 -12.04
C SER A 189 -17.90 35.73 -11.37
N LYS A 190 -18.39 34.49 -11.51
CA LYS A 190 -19.53 34.01 -10.71
C LYS A 190 -19.02 33.45 -9.38
N ARG A 191 -19.36 34.16 -8.29
CA ARG A 191 -19.26 33.66 -6.91
C ARG A 191 -20.37 32.63 -6.70
N ILE A 192 -20.03 31.36 -6.51
CA ILE A 192 -20.99 30.36 -6.02
C ILE A 192 -20.83 30.33 -4.50
N ASN A 193 -21.72 31.03 -3.80
CA ASN A 193 -21.88 30.85 -2.35
C ASN A 193 -22.78 29.63 -2.15
N GLN A 194 -22.20 28.46 -1.86
CA GLN A 194 -22.97 27.38 -1.25
C GLN A 194 -22.88 27.51 0.27
N THR A 195 -23.98 27.98 0.85
CA THR A 195 -24.19 28.09 2.29
C THR A 195 -24.35 26.69 2.88
N GLN A 196 -23.54 26.45 3.92
CA GLN A 196 -23.60 25.42 4.96
C GLN A 196 -24.80 24.45 4.96
N SER A 197 -24.50 23.14 4.97
CA SER A 197 -25.21 22.19 5.82
C SER A 197 -24.31 21.84 7.00
N GLU A 198 -24.80 22.13 8.20
CA GLU A 198 -24.13 21.94 9.48
C GLU A 198 -23.90 20.44 9.78
N LEU A 199 -22.65 20.06 10.02
CA LEU A 199 -22.32 18.84 10.76
C LEU A 199 -21.62 19.26 12.05
N THR A 200 -22.44 19.58 13.05
CA THR A 200 -22.00 19.94 14.40
C THR A 200 -21.54 18.67 15.13
N VAL A 201 -20.25 18.36 15.08
CA VAL A 201 -19.64 17.43 16.05
C VAL A 201 -19.40 18.21 17.34
N LYS A 202 -20.29 18.08 18.31
CA LYS A 202 -20.03 18.53 19.69
C LYS A 202 -18.97 17.61 20.30
N SER A 203 -17.73 18.08 20.41
CA SER A 203 -16.77 17.56 21.37
C SER A 203 -16.92 18.33 22.69
N SER A 204 -17.70 17.78 23.61
CA SER A 204 -17.68 18.18 25.02
C SER A 204 -16.40 17.64 25.66
N LEU A 205 -15.44 18.53 25.91
CA LEU A 205 -14.35 18.36 26.86
C LEU A 205 -14.55 19.37 27.98
N SER A 206 -15.05 18.87 29.12
CA SER A 206 -14.89 19.40 30.46
C SER A 206 -14.98 18.22 31.42
#